data_AF-A0A812D504-F1
#
_entry.id   AF-A0A812D504-F1
#
_cell.length_a   1.000
_cell.length_b   1.000
_cell.length_c   1.000
_cell.angle_alpha   90.00
_cell.angle_beta   90.00
_cell.angle_gamma   90.00
#
_symmetry.space_group_name_H-M   'P 1'
#
loop_
_entity.id
_entity.type
_entity.pdbx_description
1 polymer ?
#
loop_
_entity_poly.entity_id
_entity_poly.type
_entity_poly.pdbx_seq_one_letter_code
_entity_poly.pdbx_strand_id
1 'polypeptide(L)'
;MAGNMGMEQLIPIVNKLQDAFATLGVPISLDLPQIAVVGSQSAGKSSVLENFVGRDFLPRGSGIVTRRPLVLQLFNSKSEYAEFVHCKGKKFSDFDLVRKEIEDETDRVTGGNKGISNIPINLRVYSPHVLNLTLIDLPGMTKVAVGDQPADIEQQIRNMLLEFITKENCLILAVSPANSDLANSDALKIAKEVDPQGYIGVVNRSQKDIDGKKDIRSALAAERKFFLSHQSYRMVQQFSVDFDKNIEGTGSEINVNELSGGAKINRIFHERFPFELVKVEIVETELRREISYAIRNIHGIRTGLFTPDMAFETIVKKQIEKLREPSLKCVDLVVTELTSVVRKCAEKMARYPRLREETERIVNSIIRERDQKAKDTLLLLVDIQLSYMNTNHEDFIGFARFFLIKE
;
A
#
# COMPACT_ATOMS: atom_id res chain seq x y z
N MET A 1 2.11 -19.32 -20.30
CA MET A 1 1.84 -17.95 -20.76
C MET A 1 1.91 -17.06 -19.53
N ALA A 2 2.99 -16.30 -19.36
CA ALA A 2 3.13 -15.32 -18.29
C ALA A 2 3.40 -13.98 -18.98
N GLY A 3 2.39 -13.49 -19.71
CA GLY A 3 2.34 -12.13 -20.21
C GLY A 3 1.76 -11.20 -19.15
N ASN A 4 1.72 -9.90 -19.44
CA ASN A 4 1.13 -8.87 -18.60
C ASN A 4 -0.41 -9.02 -18.47
N MET A 5 -0.91 -10.14 -17.94
CA MET A 5 -2.35 -10.44 -17.90
C MET A 5 -3.15 -9.35 -17.17
N GLY A 6 -2.56 -8.71 -16.16
CA GLY A 6 -3.18 -7.56 -15.50
C GLY A 6 -3.37 -6.37 -16.45
N MET A 7 -2.36 -6.04 -17.27
CA MET A 7 -2.52 -5.02 -18.31
C MET A 7 -3.50 -5.48 -19.39
N GLU A 8 -3.43 -6.73 -19.84
CA GLU A 8 -4.34 -7.28 -20.85
C GLU A 8 -5.81 -7.25 -20.40
N GLN A 9 -6.08 -7.42 -19.11
CA GLN A 9 -7.41 -7.28 -18.52
C GLN A 9 -7.83 -5.81 -18.35
N LEU A 10 -6.89 -4.90 -18.10
CA LEU A 10 -7.14 -3.46 -17.99
C LEU A 10 -7.41 -2.81 -19.36
N ILE A 11 -6.77 -3.27 -20.43
CA ILE A 11 -6.95 -2.73 -21.80
C ILE A 11 -8.44 -2.61 -22.19
N PRO A 12 -9.28 -3.67 -22.14
CA PRO A 12 -10.68 -3.56 -22.52
C PRO A 12 -11.48 -2.65 -21.59
N ILE A 13 -11.09 -2.51 -20.31
CA ILE A 13 -11.76 -1.64 -19.35
C ILE A 13 -11.45 -0.17 -19.66
N VAL A 14 -10.17 0.16 -19.84
CA VAL A 14 -9.72 1.52 -20.20
C VAL A 14 -10.32 1.94 -21.54
N ASN A 15 -10.33 1.04 -22.54
CA ASN A 15 -10.94 1.31 -23.84
C ASN A 15 -12.45 1.57 -23.71
N LYS A 16 -13.18 0.73 -22.97
CA LYS A 16 -14.62 0.97 -22.69
C LYS A 16 -14.87 2.31 -22.01
N LEU A 17 -13.98 2.71 -21.11
CA LEU A 17 -14.07 3.98 -20.41
C LEU A 17 -13.85 5.13 -21.41
N GLN A 18 -12.78 5.07 -22.22
CA GLN A 18 -12.52 6.03 -23.29
C GLN A 18 -13.70 6.14 -24.29
N ASP A 19 -14.28 5.01 -24.71
CA ASP A 19 -15.44 4.96 -25.61
C ASP A 19 -16.69 5.60 -25.00
N ALA A 20 -16.96 5.33 -23.71
CA ALA A 20 -18.07 5.93 -22.99
C ALA A 20 -17.95 7.46 -22.92
N PHE A 21 -16.75 7.97 -22.69
CA PHE A 21 -16.50 9.42 -22.64
C PHE A 21 -16.50 10.08 -24.02
N ALA A 22 -15.99 9.39 -25.06
CA ALA A 22 -16.10 9.85 -26.45
C ALA A 22 -17.57 10.00 -26.87
N THR A 23 -18.44 9.07 -26.43
CA THR A 23 -19.90 9.13 -26.69
C THR A 23 -20.57 10.33 -26.02
N LEU A 24 -20.05 10.78 -24.88
CA LEU A 24 -20.54 11.95 -24.14
C LEU A 24 -20.01 13.28 -24.71
N GLY A 25 -19.14 13.26 -25.72
CA GLY A 25 -18.55 14.47 -26.31
C GLY A 25 -17.60 15.22 -25.38
N VAL A 26 -17.20 14.60 -24.25
CA VAL A 26 -16.24 15.17 -23.30
C VAL A 26 -14.85 14.63 -23.66
N PRO A 27 -13.88 15.49 -24.01
CA PRO A 27 -12.52 15.04 -24.22
C PRO A 27 -11.95 14.59 -22.88
N ILE A 28 -11.84 13.28 -22.68
CA ILE A 28 -11.04 12.75 -21.58
C ILE A 28 -9.58 12.72 -22.00
N SER A 29 -8.76 13.52 -21.32
CA SER A 29 -7.36 13.22 -21.09
C SER A 29 -7.28 12.41 -19.79
N LEU A 30 -7.39 11.08 -19.91
CA LEU A 30 -6.93 10.20 -18.84
C LEU A 30 -5.42 10.34 -18.82
N ASP A 31 -4.94 11.31 -18.07
CA ASP A 31 -3.52 11.46 -17.79
C ASP A 31 -3.12 10.33 -16.85
N LEU A 32 -2.90 9.16 -17.45
CA LEU A 32 -2.27 8.05 -16.76
C LEU A 32 -0.91 8.53 -16.24
N PRO A 33 -0.56 8.20 -14.99
CA PRO A 33 0.67 8.66 -14.40
C PRO A 33 1.86 8.19 -15.24
N GLN A 34 2.80 9.10 -15.46
CA GLN A 34 4.10 8.72 -16.02
C GLN A 34 4.87 7.93 -14.96
N ILE A 35 5.61 6.89 -15.37
CA ILE A 35 6.42 6.09 -14.45
C ILE A 35 7.89 6.41 -14.71
N ALA A 36 8.55 7.02 -13.73
CA ALA A 36 9.97 7.34 -13.80
C ALA A 36 10.80 6.31 -13.03
N VAL A 37 11.78 5.70 -13.71
CA VAL A 37 12.64 4.67 -13.11
C VAL A 37 13.93 5.31 -12.60
N VAL A 38 14.15 5.25 -11.29
CA VAL A 38 15.31 5.85 -10.62
C VAL A 38 16.10 4.78 -9.90
N GLY A 39 17.43 4.84 -9.98
CA GLY A 39 18.29 3.80 -9.43
C GLY A 39 19.78 4.09 -9.65
N SER A 40 20.64 3.46 -8.86
CA SER A 40 22.09 3.52 -9.09
C SER A 40 22.47 2.92 -10.45
N GLN A 41 23.69 3.20 -10.90
CA GLN A 41 24.26 2.52 -12.06
C GLN A 41 24.20 0.99 -11.85
N SER A 42 23.78 0.26 -12.89
CA SER A 42 23.64 -1.20 -12.85
C SER A 42 22.64 -1.76 -11.81
N ALA A 43 21.73 -0.94 -11.28
CA ALA A 43 20.64 -1.42 -10.41
C ALA A 43 19.61 -2.32 -11.15
N GLY A 44 19.72 -2.43 -12.48
CA GLY A 44 18.78 -3.20 -13.32
C GLY A 44 17.54 -2.43 -13.76
N LYS A 45 17.62 -1.10 -13.87
CA LYS A 45 16.54 -0.21 -14.36
C LYS A 45 16.01 -0.62 -15.74
N SER A 46 16.91 -0.78 -16.71
CA SER A 46 16.56 -1.17 -18.08
C SER A 46 15.86 -2.54 -18.12
N SER A 47 16.32 -3.50 -17.30
CA SER A 47 15.66 -4.81 -17.20
C SER A 47 14.22 -4.72 -16.66
N VAL A 48 13.97 -3.79 -15.72
CA VAL A 48 12.60 -3.58 -15.20
C VAL A 48 11.70 -3.04 -16.31
N LEU A 49 12.18 -2.08 -17.11
CA LEU A 49 11.43 -1.52 -18.23
C LEU A 49 11.18 -2.54 -19.35
N GLU A 50 12.19 -3.35 -19.69
CA GLU A 50 12.06 -4.42 -20.68
C GLU A 50 11.05 -5.48 -20.23
N ASN A 51 10.94 -5.77 -18.94
CA ASN A 51 9.90 -6.65 -18.40
C ASN A 51 8.49 -6.07 -18.57
N PHE A 52 8.31 -4.75 -18.46
CA PHE A 52 7.01 -4.11 -18.74
C PHE A 52 6.59 -4.28 -20.20
N VAL A 53 7.54 -4.19 -21.13
CA VAL A 53 7.27 -4.31 -22.58
C VAL A 53 7.26 -5.78 -23.04
N GLY A 54 8.00 -6.65 -22.36
CA GLY A 54 8.20 -8.06 -22.72
C GLY A 54 9.22 -8.27 -23.86
N ARG A 55 10.06 -7.28 -24.16
CA ARG A 55 11.07 -7.30 -25.24
C ARG A 55 12.38 -6.71 -24.75
N ASP A 56 13.50 -7.26 -25.22
CA ASP A 56 14.82 -6.67 -25.03
C ASP A 56 15.09 -5.64 -26.14
N PHE A 57 15.22 -4.37 -25.78
CA PHE A 57 15.48 -3.28 -26.75
C PHE A 57 16.26 -2.12 -26.15
N LEU A 58 16.55 -2.16 -24.86
CA LEU A 58 17.39 -1.15 -24.23
C LEU A 58 18.87 -1.53 -24.36
N PRO A 59 19.77 -0.55 -24.45
CA PRO A 59 21.21 -0.81 -24.50
C PRO A 59 21.68 -1.57 -23.26
N ARG A 60 22.70 -2.43 -23.42
CA ARG A 60 23.31 -3.20 -22.32
C ARG A 60 24.83 -3.04 -22.39
N GLY A 61 25.47 -2.71 -21.27
CA GLY A 61 26.93 -2.55 -21.23
C GLY A 61 27.48 -2.31 -19.83
N SER A 62 28.81 -2.25 -19.74
CA SER A 62 29.54 -1.83 -18.53
C SER A 62 29.77 -0.31 -18.54
N GLY A 63 29.48 0.37 -17.43
CA GLY A 63 29.53 1.84 -17.36
C GLY A 63 28.13 2.49 -17.30
N ILE A 64 28.06 3.81 -17.53
CA ILE A 64 26.77 4.51 -17.66
C ILE A 64 26.19 4.16 -19.02
N VAL A 65 25.23 3.24 -19.02
CA VAL A 65 24.56 2.75 -20.22
C VAL A 65 23.53 3.78 -20.70
N THR A 66 22.61 4.18 -19.81
CA THR A 66 21.64 5.24 -20.07
C THR A 66 22.28 6.61 -19.79
N ARG A 67 22.75 7.29 -20.85
CA ARG A 67 23.38 8.62 -20.77
C ARG A 67 22.44 9.80 -21.07
N ARG A 68 21.24 9.49 -21.57
CA ARG A 68 20.17 10.43 -21.88
C ARG A 68 18.85 9.89 -21.32
N PRO A 69 17.92 10.72 -20.86
CA PRO A 69 16.58 10.28 -20.52
C PRO A 69 15.91 9.62 -21.74
N LEU A 70 15.31 8.45 -21.56
CA LEU A 70 14.50 7.80 -22.59
C LEU A 70 13.03 7.90 -22.19
N VAL A 71 12.27 8.66 -22.97
CA VAL A 71 10.81 8.76 -22.83
C VAL A 71 10.19 7.71 -23.74
N LEU A 72 9.73 6.63 -23.12
CA LEU A 72 9.12 5.49 -23.78
C LEU A 72 7.60 5.60 -23.68
N GLN A 73 6.96 5.87 -24.80
CA GLN A 73 5.51 5.93 -24.93
C GLN A 73 5.01 4.60 -25.48
N LEU A 74 4.30 3.84 -24.66
CA LEU A 74 3.63 2.62 -25.07
C LEU A 74 2.24 2.97 -25.62
N PHE A 75 1.88 2.40 -26.75
CA PHE A 75 0.58 2.55 -27.39
C PHE A 75 -0.02 1.19 -27.67
N ASN A 76 -1.27 0.99 -27.25
CA ASN A 76 -2.02 -0.18 -27.61
C ASN A 76 -2.37 -0.14 -29.10
N SER A 77 -1.94 -1.16 -29.86
CA SER A 77 -2.19 -1.24 -31.30
C SER A 77 -2.24 -2.69 -31.77
N LYS A 78 -2.92 -2.95 -32.88
CA LYS A 78 -3.00 -4.29 -33.50
C LYS A 78 -1.66 -4.77 -34.07
N SER A 79 -0.73 -3.84 -34.33
CA SER A 79 0.57 -4.14 -34.94
C SER A 79 1.71 -3.81 -33.98
N GLU A 80 2.71 -4.69 -33.90
CA GLU A 80 3.90 -4.50 -33.07
C GLU A 80 5.01 -3.79 -33.88
N TYR A 81 5.34 -2.55 -33.52
CA TYR A 81 6.44 -1.79 -34.12
C TYR A 81 6.86 -0.61 -33.23
N ALA A 82 8.04 -0.06 -33.46
CA ALA A 82 8.51 1.14 -32.79
C ALA A 82 8.79 2.29 -33.78
N GLU A 83 8.72 3.53 -33.29
CA GLU A 83 9.01 4.75 -34.04
C GLU A 83 9.73 5.76 -33.13
N PHE A 84 10.80 6.37 -33.64
CA PHE A 84 11.48 7.45 -32.96
C PHE A 84 11.01 8.80 -33.47
N VAL A 85 10.89 9.79 -32.57
CA VAL A 85 10.49 11.15 -32.96
C VAL A 85 11.52 11.82 -33.88
N HIS A 86 12.81 11.49 -33.74
CA HIS A 86 13.88 11.99 -34.61
C HIS A 86 13.97 11.25 -35.97
N CYS A 87 13.36 10.07 -36.09
CA CYS A 87 13.29 9.29 -37.34
C CYS A 87 11.85 9.22 -37.87
N LYS A 88 11.22 10.37 -38.10
CA LYS A 88 9.80 10.47 -38.52
C LYS A 88 9.50 9.55 -39.72
N GLY A 89 8.48 8.70 -39.58
CA GLY A 89 7.99 7.82 -40.64
C GLY A 89 8.76 6.50 -40.79
N LYS A 90 9.87 6.30 -40.09
CA LYS A 90 10.60 5.02 -40.08
C LYS A 90 10.03 4.11 -38.99
N LYS A 91 9.39 3.02 -39.40
CA LYS A 91 8.89 1.98 -38.49
C LYS A 91 9.95 0.91 -38.29
N PHE A 92 10.23 0.58 -37.04
CA PHE A 92 11.16 -0.48 -36.64
C PHE A 92 10.34 -1.69 -36.18
N SER A 93 10.41 -2.79 -36.91
CA SER A 93 9.83 -4.09 -36.50
C SER A 93 10.83 -4.94 -35.72
N ASP A 94 12.12 -4.70 -35.92
CA ASP A 94 13.21 -5.38 -35.23
C ASP A 94 13.70 -4.54 -34.04
N PHE A 95 13.53 -5.08 -32.82
CA PHE A 95 13.90 -4.42 -31.58
C PHE A 95 15.41 -4.37 -31.33
N ASP A 96 16.21 -5.20 -32.04
CA ASP A 96 17.67 -5.06 -32.02
C ASP A 96 18.12 -3.81 -32.77
N LEU A 97 17.40 -3.43 -33.84
CA LEU A 97 17.62 -2.16 -34.53
C LEU A 97 17.16 -0.97 -33.69
N VAL A 98 16.10 -1.13 -32.88
CA VAL A 98 15.68 -0.10 -31.91
C VAL A 98 16.80 0.13 -30.89
N ARG A 99 17.38 -0.94 -30.33
CA ARG A 99 18.52 -0.84 -29.42
C ARG A 99 19.68 -0.08 -30.03
N LYS A 100 20.07 -0.47 -31.25
CA LYS A 100 21.18 0.16 -31.96
C LYS A 100 20.92 1.64 -32.24
N GLU A 101 19.70 2.01 -32.63
CA GLU A 101 19.35 3.42 -32.86
C GLU A 101 19.41 4.25 -31.56
N ILE A 102 19.05 3.69 -30.41
CA ILE A 102 19.20 4.37 -29.10
C ILE A 102 20.69 4.64 -28.82
N GLU A 103 21.55 3.66 -29.07
CA GLU A 103 23.01 3.80 -28.90
C GLU A 103 23.57 4.87 -29.85
N ASP A 104 23.26 4.77 -31.14
CA ASP A 104 23.72 5.69 -32.19
C ASP A 104 23.25 7.13 -31.93
N GLU A 105 22.00 7.34 -31.54
CA GLU A 105 21.43 8.66 -31.22
C GLU A 105 21.99 9.23 -29.91
N THR A 106 22.33 8.36 -28.95
CA THR A 106 23.02 8.79 -27.73
C THR A 106 24.42 9.30 -28.07
N ASP A 107 25.21 8.50 -28.79
CA ASP A 107 26.58 8.86 -29.16
C ASP A 107 26.65 10.09 -30.06
N ARG A 108 25.64 10.32 -30.91
CA ARG A 108 25.54 11.52 -31.76
C ARG A 108 25.51 12.82 -30.95
N VAL A 109 24.86 12.82 -29.78
CA VAL A 109 24.68 14.02 -28.93
C VAL A 109 25.73 14.10 -27.84
N THR A 110 26.05 12.99 -27.18
CA THR A 110 26.97 12.98 -26.03
C THR A 110 28.43 12.74 -26.41
N GLY A 111 28.68 12.33 -27.66
CA GLY A 111 29.97 11.76 -28.08
C GLY A 111 30.24 10.38 -27.45
N GLY A 112 31.34 9.75 -27.87
CA GLY A 112 31.75 8.42 -27.38
C GLY A 112 32.39 8.42 -25.98
N ASN A 113 32.69 9.58 -25.40
CA ASN A 113 33.47 9.71 -24.16
C ASN A 113 32.61 9.77 -22.89
N LYS A 114 31.52 8.98 -22.82
CA LYS A 114 30.68 8.78 -21.62
C LYS A 114 30.01 10.05 -21.04
N GLY A 115 29.88 11.13 -21.81
CA GLY A 115 29.11 12.31 -21.41
C GLY A 115 27.62 12.01 -21.22
N ILE A 116 26.89 12.91 -20.54
CA ILE A 116 25.44 12.83 -20.39
C ILE A 116 24.77 14.04 -21.05
N SER A 117 23.49 13.93 -21.38
CA SER A 117 22.68 15.06 -21.84
C SER A 117 21.26 14.96 -21.27
N ASN A 118 20.68 16.11 -20.93
CA ASN A 118 19.29 16.22 -20.46
C ASN A 118 18.27 16.18 -21.61
N ILE A 119 18.72 16.17 -22.87
CA ILE A 119 17.82 16.11 -24.03
C ILE A 119 17.27 14.68 -24.18
N PRO A 120 15.96 14.46 -23.99
CA PRO A 120 15.39 13.12 -24.00
C PRO A 120 15.39 12.50 -25.40
N ILE A 121 15.46 11.17 -25.46
CA ILE A 121 15.14 10.37 -26.65
C ILE A 121 13.67 9.96 -26.52
N ASN A 122 12.86 10.30 -27.51
CA ASN A 122 11.44 9.96 -27.51
C ASN A 122 11.20 8.74 -28.41
N LEU A 123 10.79 7.63 -27.79
CA LEU A 123 10.52 6.36 -28.44
C LEU A 123 9.04 5.99 -28.25
N ARG A 124 8.35 5.68 -29.34
CA ARG A 124 6.97 5.19 -29.33
C ARG A 124 6.97 3.71 -29.68
N VAL A 125 6.40 2.88 -28.84
CA VAL A 125 6.24 1.44 -29.08
C VAL A 125 4.77 1.11 -29.15
N TYR A 126 4.36 0.57 -30.30
CA TYR A 126 3.01 0.10 -30.56
C TYR A 126 2.99 -1.40 -30.36
N SER A 127 2.07 -1.92 -29.55
CA SER A 127 1.94 -3.37 -29.30
C SER A 127 0.52 -3.72 -28.83
N PRO A 128 0.00 -4.91 -29.15
CA PRO A 128 -1.30 -5.35 -28.64
C PRO A 128 -1.27 -5.71 -27.15
N HIS A 129 -0.09 -5.91 -26.56
CA HIS A 129 0.10 -6.41 -25.20
C HIS A 129 0.40 -5.33 -24.15
N VAL A 130 0.32 -4.05 -24.53
CA VAL A 130 0.65 -2.91 -23.66
C VAL A 130 -0.54 -1.96 -23.51
N LEU A 131 -0.60 -1.26 -22.37
CA LEU A 131 -1.49 -0.11 -22.17
C LEU A 131 -0.86 1.16 -22.76
N ASN A 132 -1.70 2.18 -22.96
CA ASN A 132 -1.22 3.53 -23.29
C ASN A 132 -0.54 4.13 -22.05
N LEU A 133 0.77 4.01 -21.92
CA LEU A 133 1.53 4.43 -20.74
C LEU A 133 2.83 5.12 -21.15
N THR A 134 3.29 6.06 -20.33
CA THR A 134 4.59 6.69 -20.51
C THR A 134 5.54 6.22 -19.43
N LEU A 135 6.63 5.58 -19.84
CA LEU A 135 7.73 5.13 -18.99
C LEU A 135 8.94 6.02 -19.27
N ILE A 136 9.69 6.40 -18.24
CA ILE A 136 10.87 7.25 -18.36
C ILE A 136 12.05 6.48 -17.77
N ASP A 137 13.01 6.09 -18.61
CA ASP A 137 14.31 5.60 -18.16
C ASP A 137 15.23 6.78 -17.91
N LEU A 138 15.78 6.88 -16.70
CA LEU A 138 16.67 7.96 -16.32
C LEU A 138 18.10 7.44 -16.12
N PRO A 139 19.12 8.28 -16.35
CA PRO A 139 20.51 7.91 -16.08
C PRO A 139 20.70 7.40 -14.65
N GLY A 140 21.56 6.39 -14.51
CA GLY A 140 21.88 5.84 -13.19
C GLY A 140 22.73 6.80 -12.37
N MET A 141 22.43 6.95 -11.08
CA MET A 141 23.26 7.74 -10.17
C MET A 141 24.66 7.15 -10.05
N THR A 142 25.67 8.00 -10.15
CA THR A 142 27.09 7.70 -9.89
C THR A 142 27.67 8.77 -8.96
N LYS A 143 28.57 8.36 -8.06
CA LYS A 143 29.27 9.24 -7.11
C LYS A 143 30.67 9.63 -7.57
N VAL A 144 31.18 8.96 -8.62
CA VAL A 144 32.54 9.16 -9.12
C VAL A 144 32.46 9.39 -10.63
N ALA A 145 33.05 10.50 -11.08
CA ALA A 145 33.21 10.80 -12.50
C ALA A 145 34.19 9.81 -13.14
N VAL A 146 33.84 9.31 -14.34
CA VAL A 146 34.69 8.37 -15.09
C VAL A 146 34.90 8.89 -16.52
N GLY A 147 36.14 8.90 -16.99
CA GLY A 147 36.48 9.43 -18.32
C GLY A 147 36.48 10.96 -18.34
N ASP A 148 35.88 11.56 -19.35
CA ASP A 148 35.79 13.03 -19.51
C ASP A 148 34.58 13.64 -18.79
N GLN A 149 33.96 12.89 -17.87
CA GLN A 149 32.84 13.38 -17.09
C GLN A 149 33.29 14.50 -16.15
N PRO A 150 32.52 15.59 -16.02
CA PRO A 150 32.89 16.68 -15.15
C PRO A 150 32.73 16.28 -13.67
N ALA A 151 33.45 16.96 -12.77
CA ALA A 151 33.45 16.63 -11.34
C ALA A 151 32.06 16.78 -10.68
N ASP A 152 31.16 17.55 -11.29
CA ASP A 152 29.79 17.80 -10.84
C ASP A 152 28.75 16.85 -11.48
N ILE A 153 29.18 15.77 -12.13
CA ILE A 153 28.28 14.81 -12.82
C ILE A 153 27.17 14.27 -11.91
N GLU A 154 27.46 14.02 -10.64
CA GLU A 154 26.47 13.54 -9.66
C GLU A 154 25.33 14.57 -9.51
N GLN A 155 25.68 15.85 -9.39
CA GLN A 155 24.70 16.93 -9.26
C GLN A 155 23.93 17.14 -10.56
N GLN A 156 24.58 17.01 -11.72
CA GLN A 156 23.91 17.11 -13.02
C GLN A 156 22.87 15.99 -13.21
N ILE A 157 23.23 14.74 -12.88
CA ILE A 157 22.29 13.61 -12.93
C ILE A 157 21.16 13.85 -11.94
N ARG A 158 21.46 14.26 -10.70
CA ARG A 158 20.42 14.55 -9.70
C ARG A 158 19.45 15.64 -10.15
N ASN A 159 19.95 16.73 -10.71
CA ASN A 159 19.11 17.81 -11.24
C ASN A 159 18.22 17.31 -12.40
N MET A 160 18.78 16.47 -13.28
CA MET A 160 18.03 15.83 -14.36
C MET A 160 16.93 14.91 -13.81
N LEU A 161 17.22 14.09 -12.79
CA LEU A 161 16.21 13.25 -12.14
C LEU A 161 15.05 14.10 -11.60
N LEU A 162 15.38 15.17 -10.87
CA LEU A 162 14.40 16.07 -10.25
C LEU A 162 13.46 16.72 -11.26
N GLU A 163 13.93 17.03 -12.48
CA GLU A 163 13.08 17.57 -13.55
C GLU A 163 11.92 16.63 -13.95
N PHE A 164 12.12 15.32 -13.83
CA PHE A 164 11.10 14.33 -14.17
C PHE A 164 10.26 13.88 -12.98
N ILE A 165 10.89 13.65 -11.81
CA ILE A 165 10.22 13.02 -10.66
C ILE A 165 9.43 13.99 -9.78
N THR A 166 9.66 15.30 -9.87
CA THR A 166 8.94 16.32 -9.08
C THR A 166 7.53 16.62 -9.61
N LYS A 167 7.14 16.04 -10.74
CA LYS A 167 5.81 16.21 -11.33
C LYS A 167 4.78 15.44 -10.49
N GLU A 168 3.67 16.08 -10.14
CA GLU A 168 2.61 15.50 -9.28
C GLU A 168 2.01 14.20 -9.86
N ASN A 169 1.93 14.08 -11.18
CA ASN A 169 1.42 12.88 -11.86
C ASN A 169 2.56 11.91 -12.27
N CYS A 170 3.52 11.70 -11.37
CA CYS A 170 4.67 10.83 -11.61
C CYS A 170 4.79 9.72 -10.55
N LEU A 171 4.74 8.47 -10.98
CA LEU A 171 5.07 7.33 -10.13
C LEU A 171 6.58 7.10 -10.14
N ILE A 172 7.21 7.15 -8.97
CA ILE A 172 8.65 6.93 -8.82
C ILE A 172 8.90 5.43 -8.55
N LEU A 173 9.59 4.78 -9.48
CA LEU A 173 10.04 3.40 -9.34
C LEU A 173 11.50 3.37 -8.87
N ALA A 174 11.70 3.23 -7.56
CA ALA A 174 13.00 3.25 -6.91
C ALA A 174 13.66 1.87 -6.96
N VAL A 175 14.53 1.65 -7.96
CA VAL A 175 15.21 0.39 -8.20
C VAL A 175 16.53 0.33 -7.43
N SER A 176 16.66 -0.67 -6.55
CA SER A 176 17.84 -0.93 -5.73
C SER A 176 18.33 -2.36 -5.95
N PRO A 177 19.64 -2.60 -6.07
CA PRO A 177 20.14 -3.96 -6.23
C PRO A 177 20.16 -4.69 -4.89
N ALA A 178 19.76 -5.97 -4.89
CA ALA A 178 19.59 -6.80 -3.69
C ALA A 178 20.89 -7.09 -2.92
N ASN A 179 22.05 -6.90 -3.55
CA ASN A 179 23.37 -7.10 -2.94
C ASN A 179 23.88 -5.84 -2.20
N SER A 180 23.13 -4.74 -2.25
CA SER A 180 23.46 -3.49 -1.57
C SER A 180 22.54 -3.26 -0.37
N ASP A 181 23.06 -2.57 0.64
CA ASP A 181 22.26 -2.17 1.79
C ASP A 181 21.17 -1.17 1.38
N LEU A 182 19.91 -1.55 1.60
CA LEU A 182 18.74 -0.77 1.21
C LEU A 182 18.67 0.57 1.96
N ALA A 183 19.16 0.63 3.20
CA ALA A 183 19.23 1.88 3.98
C ALA A 183 20.11 2.94 3.31
N ASN A 184 21.07 2.49 2.50
CA ASN A 184 22.00 3.34 1.77
C ASN A 184 21.60 3.58 0.31
N SER A 185 20.44 3.07 -0.13
CA SER A 185 19.98 3.24 -1.51
C SER A 185 19.73 4.71 -1.85
N ASP A 186 20.52 5.23 -2.78
CA ASP A 186 20.36 6.58 -3.31
C ASP A 186 18.99 6.74 -4.01
N ALA A 187 18.44 5.65 -4.57
CA ALA A 187 17.12 5.64 -5.22
C ALA A 187 15.98 5.88 -4.23
N LEU A 188 16.08 5.26 -3.05
CA LEU A 188 15.11 5.45 -1.98
C LEU A 188 15.26 6.81 -1.30
N LYS A 189 16.48 7.32 -1.18
CA LYS A 189 16.74 8.65 -0.60
C LYS A 189 16.11 9.74 -1.45
N ILE A 190 16.34 9.73 -2.77
CA ILE A 190 15.76 10.74 -3.66
C ILE A 190 14.24 10.58 -3.80
N ALA A 191 13.73 9.34 -3.82
CA ALA A 191 12.29 9.11 -3.84
C ALA A 191 11.60 9.66 -2.59
N LYS A 192 12.16 9.42 -1.39
CA LYS A 192 11.63 9.96 -0.12
C LYS A 192 11.72 11.47 -0.01
N GLU A 193 12.72 12.09 -0.65
CA GLU A 193 12.88 13.54 -0.66
C GLU A 193 11.76 14.23 -1.44
N VAL A 194 11.33 13.62 -2.55
CA VAL A 194 10.31 14.18 -3.45
C VAL A 194 8.91 13.70 -3.10
N ASP A 195 8.77 12.43 -2.72
CA ASP A 195 7.51 11.82 -2.30
C ASP A 195 7.71 11.01 -1.00
N PRO A 196 7.54 11.66 0.16
CA PRO A 196 7.63 11.00 1.47
C PRO A 196 6.53 9.97 1.72
N GLN A 197 5.40 10.02 0.99
CA GLN A 197 4.19 9.25 1.28
C GLN A 197 3.97 8.06 0.34
N GLY A 198 4.55 8.03 -0.87
CA GLY A 198 4.20 6.98 -1.85
C GLY A 198 5.18 6.70 -2.99
N TYR A 199 6.30 6.02 -2.74
CA TYR A 199 7.16 5.46 -3.80
C TYR A 199 7.09 3.93 -3.89
N ILE A 200 7.43 3.36 -5.05
CA ILE A 200 7.51 1.89 -5.24
C ILE A 200 8.97 1.44 -5.22
N GLY A 201 9.37 0.73 -4.16
CA GLY A 201 10.70 0.14 -4.05
C GLY A 201 10.80 -1.19 -4.81
N VAL A 202 11.75 -1.29 -5.74
CA VAL A 202 12.03 -2.52 -6.49
C VAL A 202 13.41 -3.04 -6.12
N VAL A 203 13.47 -4.28 -5.65
CA VAL A 203 14.74 -4.95 -5.33
C VAL A 203 15.07 -5.95 -6.42
N ASN A 204 16.04 -5.62 -7.28
CA ASN A 204 16.42 -6.45 -8.41
C ASN A 204 17.61 -7.38 -8.07
N ARG A 205 17.68 -8.55 -8.71
CA ARG A 205 18.80 -9.49 -8.56
C ARG A 205 19.99 -9.07 -9.44
N SER A 206 21.17 -9.54 -9.04
CA SER A 206 22.48 -9.07 -9.49
C SER A 206 22.69 -9.10 -11.01
N GLN A 207 23.56 -8.21 -11.50
CA GLN A 207 24.08 -8.11 -12.87
C GLN A 207 24.50 -9.45 -13.52
N LYS A 208 24.82 -10.47 -12.70
CA LYS A 208 25.22 -11.81 -13.13
C LYS A 208 24.21 -12.53 -14.03
N ASP A 209 22.91 -12.29 -13.85
CA ASP A 209 21.88 -12.87 -14.73
C ASP A 209 21.86 -12.20 -16.12
N ILE A 210 22.29 -10.93 -16.22
CA ILE A 210 22.41 -10.16 -17.46
C ILE A 210 23.64 -10.62 -18.26
N ASP A 211 24.78 -10.82 -17.59
CA ASP A 211 26.02 -11.29 -18.23
C ASP A 211 25.86 -12.69 -18.85
N GLY A 212 24.93 -13.50 -18.32
CA GLY A 212 24.61 -14.83 -18.84
C GLY A 212 23.61 -14.86 -20.01
N LYS A 213 23.13 -13.71 -20.52
CA LYS A 213 22.09 -13.61 -21.57
C LYS A 213 20.86 -14.50 -21.28
N LYS A 214 20.43 -14.55 -20.02
CA LYS A 214 19.32 -15.40 -19.60
C LYS A 214 18.00 -14.83 -20.11
N ASP A 215 17.26 -15.65 -20.86
CA ASP A 215 15.92 -15.29 -21.37
C ASP A 215 14.94 -14.91 -20.24
N ILE A 216 14.07 -13.93 -20.50
CA ILE A 216 13.10 -13.38 -19.54
C ILE A 216 12.22 -14.47 -18.92
N ARG A 217 11.74 -15.45 -19.71
CA ARG A 217 10.87 -16.52 -19.18
C ARG A 217 11.64 -17.42 -18.22
N SER A 218 12.89 -17.70 -18.55
CA SER A 218 13.80 -18.47 -17.69
C SER A 218 14.17 -17.70 -16.43
N ALA A 219 14.30 -16.38 -16.50
CA ALA A 219 14.51 -15.51 -15.35
C ALA A 219 13.31 -15.53 -14.40
N LEU A 220 12.09 -15.36 -14.90
CA LEU A 220 10.85 -15.42 -14.10
C LEU A 220 10.64 -16.79 -13.43
N ALA A 221 10.91 -17.88 -14.15
CA ALA A 221 10.81 -19.23 -13.58
C ALA A 221 11.84 -19.45 -12.46
N ALA A 222 13.08 -18.97 -12.64
CA ALA A 222 14.12 -19.03 -11.63
C ALA A 222 13.83 -18.09 -10.44
N GLU A 223 13.21 -16.95 -10.69
CA GLU A 223 12.77 -16.01 -9.67
C GLU A 223 11.70 -16.64 -8.77
N ARG A 224 10.64 -17.19 -9.39
CA ARG A 224 9.57 -17.92 -8.70
C ARG A 224 10.13 -19.11 -7.93
N LYS A 225 11.00 -19.91 -8.54
CA LYS A 225 11.67 -21.04 -7.88
C LYS A 225 12.45 -20.56 -6.66
N PHE A 226 13.23 -19.49 -6.79
CA PHE A 226 14.00 -18.92 -5.68
C PHE A 226 13.08 -18.45 -4.55
N PHE A 227 12.04 -17.67 -4.81
CA PHE A 227 11.18 -17.19 -3.73
C PHE A 227 10.46 -18.34 -3.00
N LEU A 228 10.12 -19.40 -3.72
CA LEU A 228 9.54 -20.62 -3.13
C LEU A 228 10.58 -21.49 -2.41
N SER A 229 11.83 -21.53 -2.88
CA SER A 229 12.88 -22.40 -2.33
C SER A 229 13.75 -21.72 -1.28
N HIS A 230 13.80 -20.38 -1.25
CA HIS A 230 14.66 -19.63 -0.36
C HIS A 230 14.09 -19.64 1.05
N GLN A 231 14.87 -20.17 1.98
CA GLN A 231 14.40 -20.50 3.33
C GLN A 231 13.81 -19.27 4.05
N SER A 232 14.42 -18.09 3.98
CA SER A 232 13.87 -16.89 4.65
C SER A 232 12.49 -16.46 4.15
N TYR A 233 12.29 -16.39 2.83
CA TYR A 233 11.01 -15.97 2.23
C TYR A 233 9.91 -16.98 2.47
N ARG A 234 10.24 -18.27 2.38
CA ARG A 234 9.30 -19.36 2.71
C ARG A 234 8.84 -19.28 4.17
N MET A 235 9.73 -18.91 5.10
CA MET A 235 9.38 -18.81 6.52
C MET A 235 8.43 -17.62 6.79
N VAL A 236 8.63 -16.48 6.13
CA VAL A 236 7.70 -15.33 6.25
C VAL A 236 6.34 -15.66 5.62
N GLN A 237 6.33 -16.30 4.44
CA GLN A 237 5.09 -16.74 3.82
C GLN A 237 4.34 -17.76 4.68
N GLN A 238 5.06 -18.72 5.26
CA GLN A 238 4.49 -19.70 6.17
C GLN A 238 3.92 -19.04 7.42
N PHE A 239 4.61 -18.06 8.00
CA PHE A 239 4.11 -17.28 9.14
C PHE A 239 2.78 -16.60 8.81
N SER A 240 2.67 -15.94 7.64
CA SER A 240 1.42 -15.30 7.22
C SER A 240 0.27 -16.31 7.11
N VAL A 241 0.49 -17.43 6.41
CA VAL A 241 -0.52 -18.47 6.24
C VAL A 241 -0.93 -19.09 7.59
N ASP A 242 0.04 -19.30 8.49
CA ASP A 242 -0.23 -19.86 9.81
C ASP A 242 -0.98 -18.86 10.71
N PHE A 243 -0.66 -17.57 10.60
CA PHE A 243 -1.38 -16.51 11.30
C PHE A 243 -2.84 -16.46 10.86
N ASP A 244 -3.09 -16.41 9.54
CA ASP A 244 -4.45 -16.39 8.97
C ASP A 244 -5.25 -17.63 9.41
N LYS A 245 -4.66 -18.82 9.33
CA LYS A 245 -5.30 -20.07 9.78
C LYS A 245 -5.66 -20.09 11.26
N ASN A 246 -4.82 -19.51 12.12
CA ASN A 246 -5.09 -19.45 13.56
C ASN A 246 -6.21 -18.43 13.89
N ILE A 247 -6.34 -17.36 13.10
CA ILE A 247 -7.39 -16.36 13.29
C ILE A 247 -8.72 -16.82 12.68
N GLU A 248 -8.70 -17.44 11.51
CA GLU A 248 -9.92 -17.94 10.84
C GLU A 248 -10.41 -19.28 11.41
N GLY A 249 -9.53 -20.02 12.10
CA GLY A 249 -9.84 -21.36 12.60
C GLY A 249 -9.79 -22.46 11.53
N THR A 250 -9.13 -22.20 10.39
CA THR A 250 -8.96 -23.15 9.26
C THR A 250 -7.68 -23.99 9.37
N GLY A 251 -7.08 -24.03 10.57
CA GLY A 251 -5.86 -24.80 10.85
C GLY A 251 -6.06 -26.31 10.69
N SER A 252 -5.02 -26.99 10.20
CA SER A 252 -5.00 -28.46 10.07
C SER A 252 -4.84 -29.18 11.42
N GLU A 253 -4.33 -28.49 12.43
CA GLU A 253 -4.14 -29.01 13.79
C GLU A 253 -5.09 -28.28 14.74
N ILE A 254 -6.08 -28.99 15.27
CA ILE A 254 -7.09 -28.45 16.18
C ILE A 254 -6.65 -28.72 17.62
N ASN A 255 -6.43 -27.67 18.39
CA ASN A 255 -6.18 -27.80 19.83
C ASN A 255 -7.50 -28.10 20.55
N VAL A 256 -7.59 -29.25 21.21
CA VAL A 256 -8.81 -29.72 21.91
C VAL A 256 -8.86 -29.31 23.38
N ASN A 257 -7.76 -28.78 23.94
CA ASN A 257 -7.65 -28.51 25.37
C ASN A 257 -8.01 -27.07 25.74
N GLU A 258 -7.69 -26.12 24.86
CA GLU A 258 -7.87 -24.70 25.13
C GLU A 258 -8.36 -23.94 23.89
N LEU A 259 -9.26 -22.98 24.13
CA LEU A 259 -9.63 -21.99 23.11
C LEU A 259 -8.42 -21.12 22.79
N SER A 260 -8.12 -20.99 21.49
CA SER A 260 -6.99 -20.17 21.03
C SER A 260 -7.33 -19.44 19.74
N GLY A 261 -6.61 -18.35 19.49
CA GLY A 261 -6.73 -17.56 18.27
C GLY A 261 -8.14 -17.04 18.05
N GLY A 262 -8.68 -17.29 16.85
CA GLY A 262 -10.00 -16.82 16.43
C GLY A 262 -11.14 -17.22 17.36
N ALA A 263 -11.14 -18.46 17.86
CA ALA A 263 -12.19 -18.95 18.74
C ALA A 263 -12.22 -18.20 20.08
N LYS A 264 -11.04 -17.85 20.61
CA LYS A 264 -10.93 -17.08 21.85
C LYS A 264 -11.31 -15.62 21.66
N ILE A 265 -10.96 -15.02 20.52
CA ILE A 265 -11.44 -13.69 20.12
C ILE A 265 -12.97 -13.67 20.00
N ASN A 266 -13.56 -14.69 19.38
CA ASN A 266 -15.01 -14.82 19.27
C ASN A 266 -15.67 -14.87 20.66
N ARG A 267 -15.13 -15.68 21.58
CA ARG A 267 -15.58 -15.73 22.97
C ARG A 267 -15.46 -14.38 23.70
N ILE A 268 -14.40 -13.61 23.43
CA ILE A 268 -14.25 -12.27 24.01
C ILE A 268 -15.42 -11.38 23.58
N PHE A 269 -15.76 -11.38 22.29
CA PHE A 269 -16.82 -10.53 21.75
C PHE A 269 -18.24 -10.97 22.14
N HIS A 270 -18.52 -12.27 22.18
CA HIS A 270 -19.90 -12.77 22.33
C HIS A 270 -20.24 -13.29 23.73
N GLU A 271 -19.24 -13.60 24.56
CA GLU A 271 -19.49 -14.02 25.95
C GLU A 271 -18.94 -13.01 26.93
N ARG A 272 -17.64 -12.65 26.82
CA ARG A 272 -16.98 -11.85 27.85
C ARG A 272 -17.42 -10.40 27.85
N PHE A 273 -17.49 -9.77 26.67
CA PHE A 273 -17.86 -8.36 26.56
C PHE A 273 -19.33 -8.12 26.98
N PRO A 274 -20.33 -8.90 26.51
CA PRO A 274 -21.70 -8.79 27.02
C PRO A 274 -21.81 -9.00 28.53
N PHE A 275 -21.04 -9.93 29.09
CA PHE A 275 -20.98 -10.14 30.53
C PHE A 275 -20.45 -8.91 31.28
N GLU A 276 -19.37 -8.28 30.80
CA GLU A 276 -18.83 -7.05 31.40
C GLU A 276 -19.83 -5.88 31.27
N LEU A 277 -20.63 -5.82 30.20
CA LEU A 277 -21.70 -4.84 30.05
C LEU A 277 -22.82 -5.05 31.06
N VAL A 278 -23.29 -6.28 31.26
CA VAL A 278 -24.31 -6.60 32.27
C VAL A 278 -23.80 -6.32 33.69
N LYS A 279 -22.50 -6.53 33.93
CA LYS A 279 -21.85 -6.21 35.22
C LYS A 279 -21.83 -4.72 35.53
N VAL A 280 -22.03 -3.84 34.54
CA VAL A 280 -22.37 -2.43 34.77
C VAL A 280 -23.82 -2.35 35.28
N GLU A 281 -24.08 -3.00 36.41
CA GLU A 281 -25.40 -3.13 36.99
C GLU A 281 -25.88 -1.76 37.48
N ILE A 282 -27.13 -1.44 37.16
CA ILE A 282 -27.78 -0.22 37.62
C ILE A 282 -28.47 -0.55 38.93
N VAL A 283 -27.90 -0.10 40.05
CA VAL A 283 -28.53 -0.22 41.36
C VAL A 283 -29.77 0.68 41.41
N GLU A 284 -30.97 0.09 41.35
CA GLU A 284 -32.23 0.85 41.24
C GLU A 284 -32.41 1.89 42.34
N THR A 285 -32.03 1.57 43.58
CA THR A 285 -32.18 2.46 44.73
C THR A 285 -31.32 3.72 44.58
N GLU A 286 -30.09 3.56 44.08
CA GLU A 286 -29.20 4.68 43.80
C GLU A 286 -29.70 5.50 42.60
N LEU A 287 -30.13 4.82 41.53
CA LEU A 287 -30.66 5.49 40.35
C LEU A 287 -31.88 6.35 40.70
N ARG A 288 -32.83 5.83 41.50
CA ARG A 288 -33.99 6.60 41.95
C ARG A 288 -33.60 7.83 42.78
N ARG A 289 -32.59 7.70 43.63
CA ARG A 289 -32.02 8.81 44.40
C ARG A 289 -31.41 9.87 43.48
N GLU A 290 -30.65 9.44 42.48
CA GLU A 290 -30.03 10.33 41.50
C GLU A 290 -31.06 11.07 40.64
N ILE A 291 -32.09 10.37 40.15
CA ILE A 291 -33.21 10.98 39.42
C ILE A 291 -33.89 12.04 40.28
N SER A 292 -34.18 11.74 41.55
CA SER A 292 -34.81 12.68 42.48
C SER A 292 -33.97 13.94 42.67
N TYR A 293 -32.66 13.80 42.85
CA TYR A 293 -31.75 14.95 42.94
C TYR A 293 -31.66 15.73 41.63
N ALA A 294 -31.56 15.06 40.49
CA ALA A 294 -31.50 15.71 39.19
C ALA A 294 -32.74 16.56 38.92
N ILE A 295 -33.94 16.02 39.16
CA ILE A 295 -35.21 16.74 38.99
C ILE A 295 -35.26 17.95 39.92
N ARG A 296 -34.92 17.79 41.21
CA ARG A 296 -34.93 18.90 42.18
C ARG A 296 -33.95 20.01 41.80
N ASN A 297 -32.75 19.64 41.38
CA ASN A 297 -31.71 20.60 41.01
C ASN A 297 -32.06 21.38 39.73
N ILE A 298 -32.68 20.74 38.74
CA ILE A 298 -33.09 21.41 37.50
C ILE A 298 -34.25 22.39 37.74
N HIS A 299 -35.21 22.03 38.60
CA HIS A 299 -36.30 22.94 38.97
C HIS A 299 -35.83 24.10 39.84
N GLY A 300 -34.82 23.87 40.69
CA GLY A 300 -34.28 24.86 41.61
C GLY A 300 -35.36 25.42 42.52
N ILE A 301 -35.52 26.74 42.53
CA ILE A 301 -36.51 27.45 43.35
C ILE A 301 -37.93 27.43 42.77
N ARG A 302 -38.13 26.93 41.54
CA ARG A 302 -39.44 26.93 40.87
C ARG A 302 -40.20 25.64 41.20
N THR A 303 -41.51 25.75 41.45
CA THR A 303 -42.40 24.58 41.51
C THR A 303 -42.68 24.09 40.08
N GLY A 304 -42.05 22.99 39.70
CA GLY A 304 -42.25 22.36 38.39
C GLY A 304 -43.53 21.55 38.30
N LEU A 305 -44.34 21.82 37.26
CA LEU A 305 -45.52 21.03 36.91
C LEU A 305 -45.19 19.81 36.02
N PHE A 306 -44.01 19.79 35.38
CA PHE A 306 -43.58 18.75 34.45
C PHE A 306 -42.15 18.28 34.76
N THR A 307 -41.85 17.02 34.48
CA THR A 307 -40.48 16.49 34.59
C THR A 307 -39.62 17.06 33.47
N PRO A 308 -38.44 17.66 33.73
CA PRO A 308 -37.62 18.27 32.69
C PRO A 308 -36.91 17.20 31.85
N ASP A 309 -36.92 17.33 30.53
CA ASP A 309 -36.20 16.45 29.60
C ASP A 309 -34.69 16.40 29.90
N MET A 310 -34.15 17.52 30.39
CA MET A 310 -32.75 17.61 30.85
C MET A 310 -32.41 16.62 31.97
N ALA A 311 -33.38 16.26 32.83
CA ALA A 311 -33.15 15.30 33.91
C ALA A 311 -32.96 13.89 33.34
N PHE A 312 -33.79 13.52 32.37
CA PHE A 312 -33.66 12.27 31.63
C PHE A 312 -32.32 12.22 30.88
N GLU A 313 -31.99 13.25 30.10
CA GLU A 313 -30.73 13.30 29.36
C GLU A 313 -29.51 13.17 30.27
N THR A 314 -29.49 13.90 31.39
CA THR A 314 -28.35 13.90 32.33
C THR A 314 -28.13 12.51 32.93
N ILE A 315 -29.22 11.84 33.35
CA ILE A 315 -29.15 10.51 33.95
C ILE A 315 -28.73 9.46 32.92
N VAL A 316 -29.26 9.52 31.70
CA VAL A 316 -28.92 8.54 30.66
C VAL A 316 -27.49 8.73 30.17
N LYS A 317 -27.03 9.98 29.96
CA LYS A 317 -25.62 10.26 29.63
C LYS A 317 -24.67 9.67 30.67
N LYS A 318 -25.00 9.81 31.95
CA LYS A 318 -24.21 9.21 33.04
C LYS A 318 -24.14 7.68 32.98
N GLN A 319 -25.18 7.00 32.49
CA GLN A 319 -25.12 5.54 32.30
C GLN A 319 -24.35 5.14 31.04
N ILE A 320 -24.53 5.86 29.93
CA ILE A 320 -23.80 5.61 28.66
C ILE A 320 -22.29 5.79 28.88
N GLU A 321 -21.87 6.77 29.68
CA GLU A 321 -20.45 7.01 29.94
C GLU A 321 -19.75 5.82 30.62
N LYS A 322 -20.46 5.02 31.42
CA LYS A 322 -19.92 3.81 32.04
C LYS A 322 -19.57 2.71 31.03
N LEU A 323 -20.05 2.80 29.77
CA LEU A 323 -19.77 1.83 28.71
C LEU A 323 -18.36 1.98 28.13
N ARG A 324 -17.64 3.07 28.43
CA ARG A 324 -16.25 3.28 27.94
C ARG A 324 -15.31 2.20 28.45
N GLU A 325 -15.28 1.98 29.75
CA GLU A 325 -14.36 1.03 30.40
C GLU A 325 -14.50 -0.41 29.88
N PRO A 326 -15.70 -1.02 29.83
CA PRO A 326 -15.84 -2.38 29.29
C PRO A 326 -15.47 -2.46 27.80
N SER A 327 -15.71 -1.40 27.03
CA SER A 327 -15.35 -1.35 25.61
C SER A 327 -13.83 -1.34 25.40
N LEU A 328 -13.11 -0.51 26.17
CA LEU A 328 -11.65 -0.46 26.13
C LEU A 328 -11.02 -1.78 26.60
N LYS A 329 -11.56 -2.36 27.68
CA LYS A 329 -11.12 -3.66 28.21
C LYS A 329 -11.31 -4.79 27.20
N CYS A 330 -12.37 -4.75 26.38
CA CYS A 330 -12.58 -5.70 25.30
C CYS A 330 -11.42 -5.64 24.28
N VAL A 331 -10.99 -4.44 23.88
CA VAL A 331 -9.85 -4.27 22.96
C VAL A 331 -8.57 -4.81 23.58
N ASP A 332 -8.29 -4.51 24.85
CA ASP A 332 -7.09 -5.01 25.54
C ASP A 332 -7.01 -6.55 25.55
N LEU A 333 -8.14 -7.21 25.77
CA LEU A 333 -8.24 -8.67 25.74
C LEU A 333 -7.97 -9.23 24.33
N VAL A 334 -8.49 -8.58 23.28
CA VAL A 334 -8.24 -8.98 21.88
C VAL A 334 -6.78 -8.78 21.51
N VAL A 335 -6.17 -7.64 21.86
CA VAL A 335 -4.75 -7.35 21.61
C VAL A 335 -3.86 -8.39 22.29
N THR A 336 -4.17 -8.75 23.53
CA THR A 336 -3.46 -9.80 24.27
C THR A 336 -3.50 -11.13 23.53
N GLU A 337 -4.68 -11.51 23.00
CA GLU A 337 -4.82 -12.75 22.23
C GLU A 337 -4.08 -12.68 20.89
N LEU A 338 -4.16 -11.56 20.16
CA LEU A 338 -3.41 -11.37 18.91
C LEU A 338 -1.90 -11.50 19.12
N THR A 339 -1.35 -10.87 20.17
CA THR A 339 0.07 -11.00 20.53
C THR A 339 0.44 -12.45 20.89
N SER A 340 -0.45 -13.19 21.55
CA SER A 340 -0.26 -14.62 21.83
C SER A 340 -0.16 -15.45 20.53
N VAL A 341 -1.07 -15.20 19.57
CA VAL A 341 -1.07 -15.87 18.27
C VAL A 341 0.22 -15.58 17.49
N VAL A 342 0.68 -14.33 17.49
CA VAL A 342 1.95 -13.94 16.84
C VAL A 342 3.12 -14.73 17.41
N ARG A 343 3.24 -14.80 18.74
CA ARG A 343 4.30 -15.57 19.41
C ARG A 343 4.26 -17.05 19.01
N LYS A 344 3.08 -17.67 19.05
CA LYS A 344 2.88 -19.07 18.67
C LYS A 344 3.25 -19.33 17.20
N CYS A 345 2.88 -18.45 16.28
CA CYS A 345 3.25 -18.57 14.87
C CYS A 345 4.75 -18.40 14.65
N ALA A 346 5.36 -17.45 15.37
CA ALA A 346 6.79 -17.14 15.29
C ALA A 346 7.69 -18.25 15.88
N GLU A 347 7.18 -19.13 16.74
CA GLU A 347 7.92 -20.30 17.24
C GLU A 347 8.40 -21.22 16.11
N LYS A 348 7.62 -21.36 15.04
CA LYS A 348 8.04 -22.13 13.85
C LYS A 348 9.24 -21.50 13.15
N MET A 349 9.53 -20.22 13.40
CA MET A 349 10.70 -19.49 12.92
C MET A 349 11.91 -19.58 13.86
N ALA A 350 11.87 -20.40 14.92
CA ALA A 350 12.96 -20.55 15.90
C ALA A 350 14.31 -20.91 15.28
N ARG A 351 14.33 -21.55 14.10
CA ARG A 351 15.56 -21.85 13.34
C ARG A 351 16.34 -20.59 12.92
N TYR A 352 15.69 -19.44 12.80
CA TYR A 352 16.29 -18.16 12.43
C TYR A 352 15.96 -17.09 13.50
N PRO A 353 16.73 -17.02 14.60
CA PRO A 353 16.37 -16.21 15.76
C PRO A 353 16.26 -14.72 15.45
N ARG A 354 17.18 -14.16 14.64
CA ARG A 354 17.10 -12.75 14.22
C ARG A 354 15.87 -12.44 13.37
N LEU A 355 15.51 -13.34 12.45
CA LEU A 355 14.33 -13.17 11.60
C LEU A 355 13.05 -13.25 12.44
N ARG A 356 13.00 -14.19 13.40
CA ARG A 356 11.91 -14.32 14.35
C ARG A 356 11.73 -13.05 15.16
N GLU A 357 12.80 -12.55 15.78
CA GLU A 357 12.79 -11.33 16.59
C GLU A 357 12.30 -10.11 15.80
N GLU A 358 12.84 -9.90 14.59
CA GLU A 358 12.40 -8.79 13.73
C GLU A 358 10.95 -8.94 13.27
N THR A 359 10.50 -10.17 12.96
CA THR A 359 9.10 -10.42 12.57
C THR A 359 8.15 -10.14 13.74
N GLU A 360 8.45 -10.67 14.93
CA GLU A 360 7.67 -10.40 16.14
C GLU A 360 7.64 -8.90 16.47
N ARG A 361 8.78 -8.20 16.36
CA ARG A 361 8.89 -6.76 16.62
C ARG A 361 8.03 -5.94 15.68
N ILE A 362 8.10 -6.21 14.37
CA ILE A 362 7.34 -5.47 13.35
C ILE A 362 5.84 -5.69 13.55
N VAL A 363 5.41 -6.95 13.69
CA VAL A 363 3.98 -7.27 13.83
C VAL A 363 3.41 -6.71 15.13
N ASN A 364 4.13 -6.82 16.26
CA ASN A 364 3.68 -6.23 17.52
C ASN A 364 3.63 -4.69 17.48
N SER A 365 4.55 -4.04 16.76
CA SER A 365 4.48 -2.59 16.55
C SER A 365 3.22 -2.19 15.80
N ILE A 366 2.84 -2.94 14.76
CA ILE A 366 1.60 -2.69 14.00
C ILE A 366 0.37 -2.91 14.89
N ILE A 367 0.34 -4.00 15.67
CA ILE A 367 -0.77 -4.28 16.61
C ILE A 367 -0.94 -3.12 17.59
N ARG A 368 0.16 -2.60 18.16
CA ARG A 368 0.12 -1.48 19.10
C ARG A 368 -0.37 -0.17 18.46
N GLU A 369 0.03 0.11 17.22
CA GLU A 369 -0.48 1.27 16.49
C GLU A 369 -1.99 1.16 16.22
N ARG A 370 -2.46 -0.06 15.89
CA ARG A 370 -3.88 -0.33 15.64
C ARG A 370 -4.73 -0.37 16.91
N ASP A 371 -4.17 -0.81 18.03
CA ASP A 371 -4.81 -0.76 19.36
C ASP A 371 -5.25 0.68 19.69
N GLN A 372 -4.33 1.65 19.58
CA GLN A 372 -4.64 3.04 19.88
C GLN A 372 -5.76 3.58 18.97
N LYS A 373 -5.65 3.35 17.65
CA LYS A 373 -6.67 3.78 16.68
C LYS A 373 -8.05 3.16 16.96
N ALA A 374 -8.09 1.89 17.37
CA ALA A 374 -9.33 1.21 17.72
C ALA A 374 -9.96 1.79 18.99
N LYS A 375 -9.16 2.05 20.04
CA LYS A 375 -9.61 2.70 21.28
C LYS A 375 -10.17 4.10 21.02
N ASP A 376 -9.47 4.91 20.23
CA ASP A 376 -9.92 6.25 19.87
C ASP A 376 -11.27 6.19 19.12
N THR A 377 -11.42 5.22 18.21
CA THR A 377 -12.68 5.00 17.47
C THR A 377 -13.83 4.60 18.39
N LEU A 378 -13.58 3.71 19.37
CA LEU A 378 -14.60 3.31 20.33
C LEU A 378 -15.00 4.45 21.26
N LEU A 379 -14.05 5.27 21.71
CA LEU A 379 -14.36 6.44 22.51
C LEU A 379 -15.21 7.44 21.73
N LEU A 380 -14.90 7.66 20.45
CA LEU A 380 -15.71 8.47 19.55
C LEU A 380 -17.14 7.91 19.40
N LEU A 381 -17.31 6.59 19.28
CA LEU A 381 -18.64 5.97 19.22
C LEU A 381 -19.45 6.25 20.49
N VAL A 382 -18.81 6.19 21.67
CA VAL A 382 -19.48 6.57 22.93
C VAL A 382 -19.81 8.07 22.96
N ASP A 383 -18.90 8.93 22.47
CA ASP A 383 -19.15 10.38 22.38
C ASP A 383 -20.34 10.70 21.47
N ILE A 384 -20.49 9.96 20.36
CA ILE A 384 -21.65 10.07 19.47
C ILE A 384 -22.94 9.74 20.24
N GLN A 385 -22.96 8.64 21.00
CA GLN A 385 -24.13 8.27 21.82
C GLN A 385 -24.45 9.32 22.91
N LEU A 386 -23.43 9.99 23.45
CA LEU A 386 -23.61 11.06 24.43
C LEU A 386 -24.07 12.38 23.79
N SER A 387 -23.84 12.59 22.50
CA SER A 387 -24.15 13.85 21.81
C SER A 387 -25.64 14.04 21.54
N TYR A 388 -26.38 12.96 21.27
CA TYR A 388 -27.79 13.02 20.89
C TYR A 388 -28.57 11.80 21.40
N MET A 389 -29.64 12.08 22.15
CA MET A 389 -30.57 11.06 22.64
C MET A 389 -31.80 11.00 21.71
N ASN A 390 -31.89 9.96 20.89
CA ASN A 390 -33.02 9.79 19.97
C ASN A 390 -34.27 9.26 20.70
N THR A 391 -35.16 10.16 21.10
CA THR A 391 -36.47 9.79 21.69
C THR A 391 -37.50 9.33 20.66
N ASN A 392 -37.19 9.39 19.36
CA ASN A 392 -38.04 8.86 18.27
C ASN A 392 -37.66 7.42 17.87
N HIS A 393 -36.74 6.78 18.59
CA HIS A 393 -36.35 5.40 18.31
C HIS A 393 -37.54 4.44 18.49
N GLU A 394 -37.68 3.45 17.61
CA GLU A 394 -38.83 2.53 17.60
C GLU A 394 -39.00 1.76 18.92
N ASP A 395 -37.88 1.38 19.55
CA ASP A 395 -37.87 0.72 20.86
C ASP A 395 -38.09 1.68 22.05
N PHE A 396 -38.11 3.00 21.83
CA PHE A 396 -38.34 3.97 22.90
C PHE A 396 -39.83 4.20 23.11
N ILE A 397 -40.42 3.46 24.05
CA ILE A 397 -41.88 3.44 24.29
C ILE A 397 -42.42 4.75 24.91
N GLY A 398 -41.54 5.61 25.48
CA GLY A 398 -41.89 6.95 25.97
C GLY A 398 -43.18 7.03 26.80
N PHE A 399 -43.95 8.10 26.62
CA PHE A 399 -45.27 8.32 27.26
C PHE A 399 -46.44 7.56 26.59
N ALA A 400 -46.21 6.84 25.49
CA ALA A 400 -47.27 6.22 24.68
C ALA A 400 -48.09 5.18 25.46
N ARG A 401 -47.50 4.56 26.49
CA ARG A 401 -48.20 3.56 27.32
C ARG A 401 -49.26 4.14 28.27
N PHE A 402 -49.28 5.45 28.52
CA PHE A 402 -50.31 6.06 29.37
C PHE A 402 -51.64 6.31 28.65
N PHE A 403 -51.65 6.35 27.30
CA PHE A 403 -52.87 6.49 26.51
C PHE A 403 -53.53 5.15 26.15
N LEU A 404 -52.83 4.02 26.30
CA LEU A 404 -53.34 2.68 25.96
C LEU A 404 -53.91 1.89 27.16
N ILE A 405 -54.09 2.51 28.34
CA ILE A 405 -54.79 1.92 29.50
C ILE A 405 -56.17 2.59 29.71
N LYS A 406 -56.79 3.04 28.61
CA LYS A 406 -58.22 3.37 28.56
C LYS A 406 -58.78 2.94 27.20
N GLU A 407 -58.97 1.64 27.05
CA GLU A 407 -60.12 1.05 26.35
C GLU A 407 -60.41 -0.32 26.94
#